data_AF-A0A4Q5RCN7-F1
#
_entry.id   AF-A0A4Q5RCN7-F1
#
_cell.length_a   1.000
_cell.length_b   1.000
_cell.length_c   1.000
_cell.angle_alpha   90.00
_cell.angle_beta   90.00
_cell.angle_gamma   90.00
#
_symmetry.space_group_name_H-M   'P 1'
#
loop_
_entity.id
_entity.type
_entity.pdbx_description
1 polymer ?
#
loop_
_entity_poly.entity_id
_entity_poly.type
_entity_poly.pdbx_seq_one_letter_code
_entity_poly.pdbx_strand_id
1 'polypeptide(L)'
;MNRNRDHASKKDSGGVTKAALVPVSSGAEMTGRTESGGVVILREGGTSLLIDRPYVMGDRTIAAQEIYFVDGAKPAIAGEWLGEADKVAWRDEVSGYECIMMRETDGGYLAGYVGVPRSHPLYGFEADAIPPEIGIEVHGGLTYSRVCQEGPTPERRIAADARRVCHVPRASRMNEPTAHATGYRVEDAHAWWFGFACNHTYDVIPNRKQGSAGFLGPEVGGVYRDDAYVCAEVLNLAAQLRAIEDGAPMPSREGPPLPPIGLDSDIGG
;
A
#
# COMPACT_ATOMS: atom_id res chain seq x y z
N MET A 1 -53.01 -10.42 66.85
CA MET A 1 -53.81 -9.50 66.00
C MET A 1 -53.15 -9.36 64.65
N ASN A 2 -53.89 -9.65 63.57
CA ASN A 2 -53.95 -8.92 62.29
C ASN A 2 -52.75 -8.00 61.94
N ARG A 3 -52.17 -8.02 60.73
CA ARG A 3 -52.79 -8.34 59.44
C ARG A 3 -51.71 -8.35 58.33
N ASN A 4 -51.84 -9.35 57.46
CA ASN A 4 -51.83 -9.25 56.00
C ASN A 4 -50.56 -8.86 55.20
N ARG A 5 -50.05 -9.91 54.53
CA ARG A 5 -50.25 -10.23 53.09
C ARG A 5 -49.14 -9.83 52.10
N ASP A 6 -48.66 -10.90 51.46
CA ASP A 6 -48.63 -11.10 50.00
C ASP A 6 -47.63 -10.25 49.19
N HIS A 7 -46.90 -10.75 48.20
CA HIS A 7 -47.19 -11.84 47.28
C HIS A 7 -45.92 -12.28 46.54
N ALA A 8 -45.88 -13.59 46.26
CA ALA A 8 -45.57 -14.22 44.97
C ALA A 8 -44.46 -13.63 44.07
N SER A 9 -43.41 -14.43 43.98
CA SER A 9 -42.43 -14.50 42.90
C SER A 9 -43.10 -14.63 41.52
N LYS A 10 -42.77 -13.73 40.59
CA LYS A 10 -42.99 -13.90 39.16
C LYS A 10 -41.73 -13.44 38.43
N LYS A 11 -41.02 -14.41 37.83
CA LYS A 11 -39.92 -14.18 36.90
C LYS A 11 -40.49 -13.54 35.64
N ASP A 12 -39.90 -12.43 35.20
CA ASP A 12 -40.08 -11.97 33.83
C ASP A 12 -38.77 -11.49 33.21
N SER A 13 -38.58 -12.01 32.00
CA SER A 13 -37.63 -11.70 30.92
C SER A 13 -36.86 -10.36 31.00
N GLY A 14 -35.53 -10.44 31.17
CA GLY A 14 -34.61 -9.33 30.98
C GLY A 14 -34.34 -9.06 29.50
N GLY A 15 -34.92 -7.99 28.97
CA GLY A 15 -34.67 -7.48 27.62
C GLY A 15 -33.27 -6.86 27.48
N VAL A 16 -32.57 -7.25 26.41
CA VAL A 16 -31.30 -6.64 25.97
C VAL A 16 -31.59 -5.23 25.44
N THR A 17 -30.97 -4.23 26.06
CA THR A 17 -31.01 -2.85 25.59
C THR A 17 -30.18 -2.71 24.32
N LYS A 18 -30.85 -2.38 23.20
CA LYS A 18 -30.22 -1.96 21.95
C LYS A 18 -29.45 -0.64 22.19
N ALA A 19 -28.13 -0.68 22.09
CA ALA A 19 -27.33 0.53 21.99
C ALA A 19 -27.59 1.19 20.63
N ALA A 20 -28.11 2.42 20.64
CA ALA A 20 -28.39 3.20 19.45
C ALA A 20 -27.09 3.73 18.84
N LEU A 21 -26.89 3.46 17.54
CA LEU A 21 -25.85 4.05 16.71
C LEU A 21 -26.21 5.51 16.43
N VAL A 22 -25.31 6.44 16.76
CA VAL A 22 -25.41 7.86 16.39
C VAL A 22 -24.69 8.04 15.05
N PRO A 23 -25.34 8.58 14.01
CA PRO A 23 -24.64 8.89 12.77
C PRO A 23 -23.83 10.18 12.97
N VAL A 24 -22.52 10.11 12.77
CA VAL A 24 -21.70 11.31 12.57
C VAL A 24 -21.83 11.71 11.09
N SER A 25 -22.61 12.75 10.85
CA SER A 25 -22.61 13.48 9.58
C SER A 25 -21.74 14.73 9.72
N SER A 26 -20.80 14.95 8.79
CA SER A 26 -20.63 16.24 8.09
C SER A 26 -19.33 16.26 7.26
N GLY A 27 -19.44 16.62 5.97
CA GLY A 27 -18.67 17.77 5.49
C GLY A 27 -17.58 17.59 4.41
N ALA A 28 -17.86 16.95 3.27
CA ALA A 28 -17.24 17.31 1.98
C ALA A 28 -18.10 16.75 0.83
N GLU A 29 -18.27 17.51 -0.25
CA GLU A 29 -19.10 17.13 -1.41
C GLU A 29 -18.58 15.84 -2.08
N MET A 30 -19.14 14.71 -1.68
CA MET A 30 -18.95 13.41 -2.31
C MET A 30 -19.75 13.36 -3.62
N THR A 31 -19.10 13.65 -4.74
CA THR A 31 -19.75 13.50 -6.06
C THR A 31 -19.80 12.02 -6.45
N GLY A 32 -20.94 11.37 -6.19
CA GLY A 32 -21.35 10.12 -6.81
C GLY A 32 -20.83 8.85 -6.13
N ARG A 33 -21.62 8.28 -5.22
CA ARG A 33 -21.53 6.87 -4.83
C ARG A 33 -22.43 6.07 -5.77
N THR A 34 -21.86 5.39 -6.75
CA THR A 34 -22.61 4.47 -7.60
C THR A 34 -22.37 3.04 -7.12
N GLU A 35 -23.36 2.45 -6.45
CA GLU A 35 -23.39 1.02 -6.16
C GLU A 35 -23.94 0.31 -7.39
N SER A 36 -23.06 -0.20 -8.24
CA SER A 36 -23.44 -1.04 -9.39
C SER A 36 -22.80 -2.40 -9.18
N GLY A 37 -23.62 -3.42 -8.87
CA GLY A 37 -23.16 -4.82 -8.77
C GLY A 37 -22.20 -5.12 -7.60
N GLY A 38 -22.33 -4.42 -6.46
CA GLY A 38 -21.49 -4.68 -5.27
C GLY A 38 -20.08 -4.07 -5.33
N VAL A 39 -19.78 -3.24 -6.33
CA VAL A 39 -18.53 -2.48 -6.41
C VAL A 39 -18.70 -1.13 -5.74
N VAL A 40 -17.84 -0.80 -4.78
CA VAL A 40 -17.76 0.56 -4.21
C VAL A 40 -16.76 1.37 -5.03
N ILE A 41 -17.26 2.37 -5.75
CA ILE A 41 -16.45 3.34 -6.49
C ILE A 41 -16.64 4.71 -5.85
N LEU A 42 -15.55 5.32 -5.41
CA LEU A 42 -15.51 6.69 -4.89
C LEU A 42 -14.72 7.58 -5.84
N ARG A 43 -15.11 8.84 -5.98
CA ARG A 43 -14.45 9.80 -6.89
C ARG A 43 -14.24 11.15 -6.22
N GLU A 44 -13.07 11.73 -6.42
CA GLU A 44 -12.71 13.07 -5.95
C GLU A 44 -11.57 13.64 -6.79
N GLY A 45 -11.70 14.87 -7.28
CA GLY A 45 -10.58 15.62 -7.87
C GLY A 45 -9.85 14.91 -9.02
N GLY A 46 -10.58 14.24 -9.91
CA GLY A 46 -10.00 13.43 -11.01
C GLY A 46 -9.36 12.12 -10.54
N THR A 47 -9.64 11.68 -9.32
CA THR A 47 -9.18 10.39 -8.79
C THR A 47 -10.38 9.48 -8.57
N SER A 48 -10.31 8.25 -9.08
CA SER A 48 -11.24 7.17 -8.81
C SER A 48 -10.61 6.15 -7.87
N LEU A 49 -11.36 5.70 -6.88
CA LEU A 49 -10.98 4.66 -5.92
C LEU A 49 -11.96 3.49 -5.99
N LEU A 50 -11.45 2.28 -6.17
CA LEU A 50 -12.17 1.03 -6.04
C LEU A 50 -11.74 0.34 -4.73
N ILE A 51 -12.70 -0.18 -3.97
CA ILE A 51 -12.45 -0.84 -2.67
C ILE A 51 -12.77 -2.33 -2.75
N ASP A 52 -11.93 -3.16 -2.12
CA ASP A 52 -12.08 -4.61 -1.98
C ASP A 52 -12.31 -5.33 -3.32
N ARG A 53 -11.39 -5.08 -4.27
CA ARG A 53 -11.42 -5.67 -5.61
C ARG A 53 -10.13 -6.44 -5.89
N PRO A 54 -10.19 -7.60 -6.56
CA PRO A 54 -8.98 -8.23 -7.04
C PRO A 54 -8.30 -7.31 -8.06
N TYR A 55 -6.98 -7.17 -7.94
CA TYR A 55 -6.15 -6.49 -8.93
C TYR A 55 -5.36 -7.55 -9.70
N VAL A 56 -5.57 -7.62 -11.01
CA VAL A 56 -5.02 -8.65 -11.90
C VAL A 56 -3.87 -8.05 -12.70
N MET A 57 -2.71 -8.69 -12.68
CA MET A 57 -1.48 -8.24 -13.32
C MET A 57 -0.82 -9.44 -14.00
N GLY A 58 -0.87 -9.52 -15.33
CA GLY A 58 -0.40 -10.69 -16.06
C GLY A 58 -1.09 -11.97 -15.60
N ASP A 59 -0.31 -12.92 -15.07
CA ASP A 59 -0.78 -14.19 -14.49
C ASP A 59 -1.00 -14.14 -12.97
N ARG A 60 -0.75 -13.00 -12.31
CA ARG A 60 -0.90 -12.81 -10.87
C ARG A 60 -2.18 -12.04 -10.53
N THR A 61 -2.70 -12.28 -9.33
CA THR A 61 -3.85 -11.55 -8.78
C THR A 61 -3.63 -11.30 -7.29
N ILE A 62 -3.83 -10.08 -6.84
CA ILE A 62 -3.79 -9.71 -5.42
C ILE A 62 -5.17 -9.27 -4.93
N ALA A 63 -5.48 -9.58 -3.67
CA ALA A 63 -6.70 -9.14 -3.00
C ALA A 63 -6.57 -7.67 -2.57
N ALA A 64 -6.64 -6.74 -3.53
CA ALA A 64 -6.44 -5.32 -3.25
C ALA A 64 -7.55 -4.75 -2.37
N GLN A 65 -7.15 -4.02 -1.34
CA GLN A 65 -8.05 -3.29 -0.46
C GLN A 65 -8.47 -1.98 -1.12
N GLU A 66 -7.55 -1.29 -1.78
CA GLU A 66 -7.78 0.00 -2.44
C GLU A 66 -7.02 0.08 -3.77
N ILE A 67 -7.70 0.45 -4.84
CA ILE A 67 -7.13 0.65 -6.17
C ILE A 67 -7.48 2.06 -6.65
N TYR A 68 -6.46 2.87 -6.91
CA TYR A 68 -6.58 4.26 -7.31
C TYR A 68 -6.21 4.44 -8.78
N PHE A 69 -7.02 5.24 -9.48
CA PHE A 69 -6.74 5.76 -10.82
C PHE A 69 -6.81 7.28 -10.75
N VAL A 70 -5.77 7.96 -11.24
CA VAL A 70 -5.58 9.40 -11.15
C VAL A 70 -5.49 9.98 -12.57
N ASP A 71 -6.43 10.85 -12.91
CA ASP A 71 -6.46 11.55 -14.19
C ASP A 71 -5.16 12.34 -14.40
N GLY A 72 -4.51 12.11 -15.54
CA GLY A 72 -3.28 12.80 -15.91
C GLY A 72 -2.00 12.31 -15.21
N ALA A 73 -2.06 11.29 -14.35
CA ALA A 73 -0.85 10.70 -13.76
C ALA A 73 -0.02 9.90 -14.77
N LYS A 74 -0.71 9.26 -15.72
CA LYS A 74 -0.08 8.49 -16.80
C LYS A 74 0.38 9.40 -17.94
N PRO A 75 1.47 9.04 -18.64
CA PRO A 75 1.83 9.69 -19.89
C PRO A 75 0.69 9.64 -20.91
N ALA A 76 0.52 10.73 -21.67
CA ALA A 76 -0.46 10.82 -22.75
C ALA A 76 -0.09 10.01 -24.01
N ILE A 77 1.10 9.39 -24.03
CA ILE A 77 1.55 8.50 -25.09
C ILE A 77 1.07 7.07 -24.83
N ALA A 78 0.86 6.30 -25.91
CA ALA A 78 0.53 4.89 -25.81
C ALA A 78 1.67 4.10 -25.14
N GLY A 79 1.33 3.16 -24.27
CA GLY A 79 2.26 2.27 -23.59
C GLY A 79 1.57 1.34 -22.59
N GLU A 80 2.35 0.47 -21.96
CA GLU A 80 1.88 -0.57 -21.03
C GLU A 80 1.15 0.05 -19.81
N TRP A 81 1.57 1.24 -19.38
CA TRP A 81 0.97 1.99 -18.27
C TRP A 81 -0.50 2.36 -18.41
N LEU A 82 -1.11 2.27 -19.59
CA LEU A 82 -2.51 2.68 -19.79
C LEU A 82 -3.51 1.83 -19.00
N GLY A 83 -3.23 0.54 -18.80
CA GLY A 83 -4.09 -0.38 -18.06
C GLY A 83 -3.85 -0.40 -16.55
N GLU A 84 -2.73 0.17 -16.10
CA GLU A 84 -2.25 0.04 -14.73
C GLU A 84 -2.97 1.01 -13.79
N ALA A 85 -3.13 0.60 -12.53
CA ALA A 85 -3.50 1.52 -11.46
C ALA A 85 -2.35 2.52 -11.17
N ASP A 86 -2.70 3.66 -10.58
CA ASP A 86 -1.71 4.64 -10.12
C ASP A 86 -1.35 4.43 -8.65
N LYS A 87 -2.20 3.75 -7.88
CA LYS A 87 -1.83 3.18 -6.59
C LYS A 87 -2.67 1.94 -6.32
N VAL A 88 -2.05 0.90 -5.78
CA VAL A 88 -2.73 -0.28 -5.24
C VAL A 88 -2.21 -0.51 -3.84
N ALA A 89 -3.12 -0.64 -2.88
CA ALA A 89 -2.81 -0.99 -1.50
C ALA A 89 -3.46 -2.32 -1.15
N TRP A 90 -2.70 -3.21 -0.54
CA TRP A 90 -3.15 -4.53 -0.13
C TRP A 90 -2.36 -5.02 1.07
N ARG A 91 -2.89 -6.03 1.73
CA ARG A 91 -2.16 -6.81 2.72
C ARG A 91 -1.66 -8.08 2.06
N ASP A 92 -0.35 -8.31 2.10
CA ASP A 92 0.23 -9.56 1.63
C ASP A 92 -0.18 -10.71 2.56
N GLU A 93 -0.73 -11.78 1.99
CA GLU A 93 -1.30 -12.88 2.78
C GLU A 93 -0.21 -13.72 3.46
N VAL A 94 1.00 -13.77 2.89
CA VAL A 94 2.10 -14.61 3.36
C VAL A 94 2.88 -13.94 4.50
N SER A 95 3.34 -12.71 4.28
CA SER A 95 4.05 -11.92 5.30
C SER A 95 3.10 -11.29 6.33
N GLY A 96 1.85 -11.05 5.94
CA GLY A 96 0.88 -10.26 6.69
C GLY A 96 1.11 -8.76 6.64
N TYR A 97 2.17 -8.30 5.97
CA TYR A 97 2.51 -6.88 5.87
C TYR A 97 1.68 -6.15 4.85
N GLU A 98 1.64 -4.84 5.06
CA GLU A 98 0.86 -3.95 4.24
C GLU A 98 1.73 -3.40 3.13
N CYS A 99 1.21 -3.43 1.92
CA CYS A 99 1.95 -3.31 0.69
C CYS A 99 1.32 -2.23 -0.19
N ILE A 100 2.16 -1.47 -0.88
CA ILE A 100 1.74 -0.45 -1.83
C ILE A 100 2.56 -0.60 -3.11
N MET A 101 1.87 -0.59 -4.24
CA MET A 101 2.43 -0.18 -5.53
C MET A 101 1.91 1.24 -5.80
N MET A 102 2.77 2.17 -6.21
CA MET A 102 2.36 3.55 -6.47
C MET A 102 3.13 4.12 -7.65
N ARG A 103 2.44 4.89 -8.49
CA ARG A 103 3.03 5.67 -9.57
C ARG A 103 3.56 6.98 -9.01
N GLU A 104 4.85 7.21 -9.20
CA GLU A 104 5.48 8.45 -8.80
C GLU A 104 5.04 9.61 -9.70
N THR A 105 4.70 10.74 -9.08
CA THR A 105 4.25 11.94 -9.80
C THR A 105 5.36 12.51 -10.67
N ASP A 106 6.60 12.42 -10.18
CA ASP A 106 7.79 12.91 -10.84
C ASP A 106 8.40 11.78 -11.67
N GLY A 107 7.99 11.68 -12.95
CA GLY A 107 8.55 10.71 -13.90
C GLY A 107 7.58 9.59 -14.32
N GLY A 108 6.51 9.34 -13.57
CA GLY A 108 5.44 8.41 -13.97
C GLY A 108 5.82 6.93 -13.93
N TYR A 109 6.99 6.59 -13.36
CA TYR A 109 7.40 5.21 -13.08
C TYR A 109 6.68 4.66 -11.85
N LEU A 110 6.66 3.34 -11.71
CA LEU A 110 6.08 2.66 -10.54
C LEU A 110 7.15 2.46 -9.45
N ALA A 111 6.71 2.51 -8.20
CA ALA A 111 7.50 2.24 -7.00
C ALA A 111 6.72 1.27 -6.09
N GLY A 112 7.47 0.53 -5.28
CA GLY A 112 6.94 -0.49 -4.38
C GLY A 112 7.30 -0.20 -2.93
N TYR A 113 6.37 -0.46 -2.01
CA TYR A 113 6.52 -0.17 -0.59
C TYR A 113 5.93 -1.26 0.30
N VAL A 114 6.59 -1.56 1.41
CA VAL A 114 6.15 -2.49 2.45
C VAL A 114 6.24 -1.83 3.82
N GLY A 115 5.14 -1.84 4.57
CA GLY A 115 5.02 -1.28 5.90
C GLY A 115 5.27 -2.35 6.97
N VAL A 116 6.18 -2.06 7.91
CA VAL A 116 6.50 -2.93 9.06
C VAL A 116 6.04 -2.30 10.38
N PRO A 117 5.69 -3.13 11.39
CA PRO A 117 5.30 -2.63 12.70
C PRO A 117 6.51 -2.11 13.51
N ARG A 118 6.23 -1.40 14.60
CA ARG A 118 7.23 -0.93 15.58
C ARG A 118 8.08 -2.05 16.20
N SER A 119 7.57 -3.27 16.23
CA SER A 119 8.29 -4.45 16.73
C SER A 119 9.36 -4.97 15.76
N HIS A 120 9.33 -4.55 14.49
CA HIS A 120 10.24 -5.06 13.47
C HIS A 120 11.69 -4.65 13.76
N PRO A 121 12.69 -5.56 13.61
CA PRO A 121 14.09 -5.26 13.92
C PRO A 121 14.69 -4.06 13.18
N LEU A 122 14.23 -3.82 11.94
CA LEU A 122 14.67 -2.68 11.11
C LEU A 122 13.83 -1.41 11.30
N TYR A 123 12.85 -1.39 12.21
CA TYR A 123 12.04 -0.20 12.41
C TYR A 123 12.91 1.03 12.73
N GLY A 124 12.71 2.11 11.97
CA GLY A 124 13.41 3.38 12.19
C GLY A 124 14.77 3.51 11.50
N PHE A 125 15.25 2.47 10.82
CA PHE A 125 16.49 2.54 10.03
C PHE A 125 16.21 3.19 8.68
N GLU A 126 17.00 4.19 8.30
CA GLU A 126 16.99 4.73 6.93
C GLU A 126 17.52 3.69 5.93
N ALA A 127 17.19 3.85 4.64
CA ALA A 127 17.44 2.82 3.62
C ALA A 127 18.94 2.58 3.41
N ASP A 128 19.74 3.65 3.46
CA ASP A 128 21.20 3.65 3.36
C ASP A 128 21.92 3.15 4.62
N ALA A 129 21.24 3.19 5.77
CA ALA A 129 21.74 2.67 7.04
C ALA A 129 21.60 1.15 7.17
N ILE A 130 20.93 0.48 6.22
CA ILE A 130 20.77 -0.97 6.19
C ILE A 130 21.95 -1.58 5.42
N PRO A 131 22.88 -2.27 6.09
CA PRO A 131 24.03 -2.87 5.42
C PRO A 131 23.60 -3.94 4.39
N PRO A 132 24.26 -4.03 3.22
CA PRO A 132 24.01 -5.06 2.22
C PRO A 132 24.11 -6.49 2.77
N GLU A 133 24.89 -6.71 3.83
CA GLU A 133 25.04 -8.00 4.51
C GLU A 133 23.75 -8.50 5.16
N ILE A 134 22.75 -7.64 5.37
CA ILE A 134 21.39 -8.06 5.76
C ILE A 134 20.73 -8.89 4.67
N GLY A 135 21.16 -8.73 3.40
CA GLY A 135 20.74 -9.58 2.29
C GLY A 135 19.39 -9.20 1.69
N ILE A 136 18.95 -7.94 1.84
CA ILE A 136 17.75 -7.46 1.15
C ILE A 136 18.07 -7.24 -0.33
N GLU A 137 17.41 -8.01 -1.19
CA GLU A 137 17.53 -7.96 -2.65
C GLU A 137 16.18 -7.59 -3.28
N VAL A 138 16.11 -6.37 -3.82
CA VAL A 138 14.98 -5.83 -4.59
C VAL A 138 15.50 -4.97 -5.74
N HIS A 139 14.63 -4.58 -6.66
CA HIS A 139 14.97 -3.73 -7.81
C HIS A 139 15.76 -2.46 -7.45
N GLY A 140 17.06 -2.47 -7.74
CA GLY A 140 17.99 -1.39 -7.43
C GLY A 140 18.26 -1.14 -5.94
N GLY A 141 17.80 -2.05 -5.07
CA GLY A 141 17.94 -1.94 -3.62
C GLY A 141 16.87 -1.07 -2.96
N LEU A 142 17.01 -0.87 -1.64
CA LEU A 142 16.13 0.01 -0.89
C LEU A 142 16.45 1.47 -1.22
N THR A 143 15.45 2.21 -1.72
CA THR A 143 15.56 3.64 -2.04
C THR A 143 14.61 4.49 -1.20
N TYR A 144 13.75 3.86 -0.40
CA TYR A 144 12.83 4.53 0.51
C TYR A 144 12.82 3.83 1.87
N SER A 145 12.90 4.62 2.94
CA SER A 145 12.72 4.13 4.30
C SER A 145 12.31 5.25 5.25
N ARG A 146 11.01 5.39 5.53
CA ARG A 146 10.46 6.49 6.34
C ARG A 146 9.15 6.11 7.03
N VAL A 147 8.74 6.90 8.01
CA VAL A 147 7.38 6.84 8.60
C VAL A 147 6.27 7.01 7.55
N CYS A 148 5.07 6.47 7.82
CA CYS A 148 3.87 6.71 7.01
C CYS A 148 3.69 8.21 6.73
N GLN A 149 3.38 8.53 5.48
CA GLN A 149 2.99 9.88 5.06
C GLN A 149 1.52 10.12 5.41
N GLU A 150 1.22 10.26 6.70
CA GLU A 150 -0.15 10.54 7.15
C GLU A 150 -0.61 11.92 6.66
N GLY A 151 -1.86 12.00 6.20
CA GLY A 151 -2.51 13.28 5.94
C GLY A 151 -3.10 13.90 7.20
N PRO A 152 -3.44 15.21 7.19
CA PRO A 152 -4.16 15.81 8.32
C PRO A 152 -5.48 15.04 8.55
N THR A 153 -5.65 14.54 9.77
CA THR A 153 -6.95 14.03 10.25
C THR A 153 -7.85 15.23 10.58
N PRO A 154 -9.15 15.20 10.25
CA PRO A 154 -9.93 14.07 9.72
C PRO A 154 -10.04 13.99 8.18
N GLU A 155 -9.39 14.88 7.42
CA GLU A 155 -9.61 15.05 5.97
C GLU A 155 -8.76 14.10 5.11
N ARG A 156 -9.04 12.80 5.23
CA ARG A 156 -8.53 11.77 4.32
C ARG A 156 -9.19 11.90 2.94
N ARG A 157 -8.59 12.75 2.10
CA ARG A 157 -9.00 12.96 0.70
C ARG A 157 -8.45 11.86 -0.21
N ILE A 158 -9.30 11.26 -1.02
CA ILE A 158 -8.98 10.24 -2.03
C ILE A 158 -7.85 10.73 -2.94
N ALA A 159 -7.95 11.98 -3.42
CA ALA A 159 -6.94 12.56 -4.32
C ALA A 159 -5.56 12.72 -3.66
N ALA A 160 -5.53 12.93 -2.33
CA ALA A 160 -4.27 13.04 -1.58
C ALA A 160 -3.71 11.66 -1.21
N ASP A 161 -4.59 10.74 -0.80
CA ASP A 161 -4.21 9.38 -0.42
C ASP A 161 -3.67 8.56 -1.60
N ALA A 162 -4.11 8.86 -2.82
CA ALA A 162 -3.58 8.27 -4.06
C ALA A 162 -2.07 8.50 -4.27
N ARG A 163 -1.46 9.47 -3.57
CA ARG A 163 -0.06 9.90 -3.73
C ARG A 163 0.79 9.77 -2.47
N ARG A 164 0.26 9.11 -1.44
CA ARG A 164 0.94 8.97 -0.14
C ARG A 164 1.41 7.54 0.07
N VAL A 165 2.61 7.39 0.60
CA VAL A 165 3.07 6.13 1.20
C VAL A 165 2.42 5.99 2.58
N CYS A 166 1.13 5.66 2.55
CA CYS A 166 0.35 5.25 3.70
C CYS A 166 -0.85 4.44 3.24
N HIS A 167 -1.15 3.37 3.96
CA HIS A 167 -2.41 2.63 3.81
C HIS A 167 -3.12 2.75 5.16
N VAL A 168 -4.38 3.17 5.15
CA VAL A 168 -5.34 2.93 6.24
C VAL A 168 -6.58 2.48 5.49
N PRO A 169 -7.01 1.23 5.62
CA PRO A 169 -8.16 0.75 4.87
C PRO A 169 -9.38 1.60 5.22
N ARG A 170 -10.03 2.20 4.21
CA ARG A 170 -11.28 2.94 4.41
C ARG A 170 -12.43 2.05 4.88
N ALA A 171 -12.40 0.77 4.51
CA ALA A 171 -13.30 -0.25 5.04
C ALA A 171 -12.68 -0.89 6.29
N SER A 172 -13.23 -0.58 7.47
CA SER A 172 -12.76 -1.19 8.72
C SER A 172 -13.08 -2.69 8.73
N ARG A 173 -12.06 -3.55 8.72
CA ARG A 173 -12.22 -5.00 8.82
C ARG A 173 -12.25 -5.42 10.29
N MET A 174 -13.44 -5.35 10.90
CA MET A 174 -13.67 -5.64 12.33
C MET A 174 -13.23 -7.03 12.82
N ASN A 175 -12.91 -7.98 11.92
CA ASN A 175 -12.71 -9.40 12.26
C ASN A 175 -11.43 -10.04 11.67
N GLU A 176 -10.44 -9.27 11.21
CA GLU A 176 -9.20 -9.89 10.72
C GLU A 176 -8.23 -10.26 11.86
N PRO A 177 -7.67 -11.49 11.86
CA PRO A 177 -6.66 -11.88 12.85
C PRO A 177 -5.43 -10.96 12.81
N THR A 178 -5.10 -10.41 13.97
CA THR A 178 -3.96 -9.50 14.21
C THR A 178 -2.60 -10.20 14.29
N ALA A 179 -2.52 -11.50 13.99
CA ALA A 179 -1.32 -12.31 14.21
C ALA A 179 -0.11 -11.89 13.33
N HIS A 180 -0.39 -11.33 12.15
CA HIS A 180 0.64 -10.87 11.20
C HIS A 180 0.32 -9.50 10.63
N ALA A 181 -0.81 -8.91 11.04
CA ALA A 181 -1.09 -7.55 10.66
C ALA A 181 0.03 -6.75 11.31
N THR A 182 0.62 -5.80 10.59
CA THR A 182 1.11 -4.62 11.29
C THR A 182 0.05 -4.30 12.36
N GLY A 183 0.40 -4.06 13.62
CA GLY A 183 -0.57 -3.72 14.67
C GLY A 183 -1.35 -2.42 14.39
N TYR A 184 -1.34 -1.99 13.14
CA TYR A 184 -1.90 -0.84 12.53
C TYR A 184 -3.41 -0.84 12.65
N ARG A 185 -3.83 -0.19 13.71
CA ARG A 185 -5.15 0.42 13.75
C ARG A 185 -5.07 1.75 13.01
N VAL A 186 -6.22 2.26 12.59
CA VAL A 186 -6.41 3.65 12.13
C VAL A 186 -5.75 4.66 13.09
N GLU A 187 -5.54 4.28 14.36
CA GLU A 187 -4.89 5.07 15.40
C GLU A 187 -3.38 4.80 15.66
N ASP A 188 -2.71 3.85 15.00
CA ASP A 188 -1.23 3.68 15.12
C ASP A 188 -0.51 4.35 13.94
N ALA A 189 -0.38 5.66 14.01
CA ALA A 189 0.19 6.57 13.00
C ALA A 189 1.69 6.34 12.68
N HIS A 190 2.24 5.16 12.99
CA HIS A 190 3.67 4.98 13.14
C HIS A 190 4.24 3.77 12.41
N ALA A 191 3.55 3.20 11.42
CA ALA A 191 4.15 2.23 10.52
C ALA A 191 5.41 2.81 9.84
N TRP A 192 6.46 2.01 9.75
CA TRP A 192 7.69 2.35 9.05
C TRP A 192 7.70 1.64 7.70
N TRP A 193 7.91 2.38 6.62
CA TRP A 193 7.79 1.89 5.25
C TRP A 193 9.14 1.80 4.59
N PHE A 194 9.45 0.62 4.07
CA PHE A 194 10.58 0.37 3.18
C PHE A 194 10.10 0.34 1.74
N GLY A 195 10.92 0.75 0.78
CA GLY A 195 10.54 0.70 -0.62
C GLY A 195 11.71 0.85 -1.59
N PHE A 196 11.38 0.66 -2.86
CA PHE A 196 12.27 0.76 -4.01
C PHE A 196 11.55 1.53 -5.15
N ALA A 197 12.33 2.08 -6.07
CA ALA A 197 11.82 2.91 -7.17
C ALA A 197 12.22 2.33 -8.53
N CYS A 198 11.35 2.31 -9.53
CA CYS A 198 11.73 1.91 -10.90
C CYS A 198 12.28 3.10 -11.71
N ASN A 199 13.30 3.76 -11.17
CA ASN A 199 13.98 4.92 -11.74
C ASN A 199 15.50 4.76 -11.62
N HIS A 200 16.01 3.68 -12.21
CA HIS A 200 17.45 3.41 -12.30
C HIS A 200 17.93 3.56 -13.75
N THR A 201 19.24 3.58 -13.97
CA THR A 201 19.85 3.77 -15.31
C THR A 201 19.29 2.82 -16.40
N TYR A 202 18.85 1.63 -16.02
CA TYR A 202 18.30 0.60 -16.92
C TYR A 202 16.77 0.60 -17.01
N ASP A 203 16.08 1.55 -16.39
CA ASP A 203 14.63 1.65 -16.43
C ASP A 203 14.14 2.64 -17.50
N VAL A 204 13.09 2.26 -18.22
CA VAL A 204 12.33 3.20 -19.05
C VAL A 204 11.41 4.00 -18.14
N ILE A 205 11.63 5.32 -18.08
CA ILE A 205 10.82 6.24 -17.28
C ILE A 205 9.82 6.94 -18.19
N PRO A 206 8.50 6.73 -18.01
CA PRO A 206 7.52 7.13 -19.02
C PRO A 206 7.43 8.64 -19.30
N ASN A 207 7.62 9.50 -18.30
CA ASN A 207 7.56 10.96 -18.45
C ASN A 207 8.94 11.64 -18.58
N ARG A 208 10.04 10.90 -18.73
CA ARG A 208 11.37 11.52 -18.91
C ARG A 208 11.46 12.16 -20.30
N LYS A 209 11.63 13.50 -20.35
CA LYS A 209 11.81 14.23 -21.61
C LYS A 209 12.97 13.61 -22.40
N GLN A 210 12.72 13.24 -23.67
CA GLN A 210 13.76 12.85 -24.63
C GLN A 210 14.79 13.99 -24.72
N GLY A 211 15.89 13.90 -23.97
CA GLY A 211 16.89 14.97 -23.86
C GLY A 211 17.62 15.03 -22.52
N SER A 212 17.06 14.44 -21.44
CA SER A 212 17.76 14.29 -20.15
C SER A 212 18.17 12.85 -19.83
N ALA A 213 17.92 11.91 -20.75
CA ALA A 213 18.64 10.64 -20.75
C ALA A 213 20.10 10.97 -21.03
N GLY A 214 20.95 11.01 -20.00
CA GLY A 214 22.39 11.03 -20.19
C GLY A 214 22.75 9.88 -21.13
N PHE A 215 23.04 10.21 -22.40
CA PHE A 215 23.68 9.45 -23.48
C PHE A 215 23.31 7.95 -23.73
N LEU A 216 22.51 7.27 -22.91
CA LEU A 216 22.54 5.80 -22.79
C LEU A 216 21.15 5.11 -22.74
N GLY A 217 20.04 5.82 -22.53
CA GLY A 217 18.73 5.17 -22.28
C GLY A 217 18.24 4.19 -23.38
N PRO A 218 18.16 4.60 -24.66
CA PRO A 218 17.76 3.69 -25.75
C PRO A 218 18.89 2.77 -26.21
N GLU A 219 20.16 3.18 -26.04
CA GLU A 219 21.32 2.41 -26.50
C GLU A 219 21.74 1.29 -25.53
N VAL A 220 21.25 1.30 -24.29
CA VAL A 220 21.52 0.30 -23.24
C VAL A 220 20.40 -0.75 -23.08
N GLY A 221 19.31 -0.65 -23.84
CA GLY A 221 18.21 -1.64 -23.79
C GLY A 221 17.39 -1.58 -22.51
N GLY A 222 17.08 -0.37 -22.02
CA GLY A 222 16.26 -0.17 -20.82
C GLY A 222 14.88 -0.81 -20.92
N VAL A 223 14.33 -1.20 -19.77
CA VAL A 223 13.05 -1.94 -19.67
C VAL A 223 12.08 -1.15 -18.80
N TYR A 224 10.82 -1.03 -19.24
CA TYR A 224 9.76 -0.49 -18.37
C TYR A 224 9.40 -1.54 -17.32
N ARG A 225 9.27 -1.11 -16.07
CA ARG A 225 8.87 -1.97 -14.97
C ARG A 225 7.38 -1.80 -14.75
N ASP A 226 6.61 -2.73 -15.31
CA ASP A 226 5.15 -2.77 -15.24
C ASP A 226 4.65 -3.14 -13.84
N ASP A 227 3.33 -3.10 -13.67
CA ASP A 227 2.68 -3.41 -12.40
C ASP A 227 2.93 -4.85 -11.91
N ALA A 228 2.98 -5.82 -12.82
CA ALA A 228 3.29 -7.21 -12.51
C ALA A 228 4.70 -7.36 -11.93
N TYR A 229 5.69 -6.71 -12.53
CA TYR A 229 7.07 -6.68 -12.03
C TYR A 229 7.14 -6.01 -10.65
N VAL A 230 6.57 -4.81 -10.51
CA VAL A 230 6.66 -4.06 -9.26
C VAL A 230 5.95 -4.78 -8.13
N CYS A 231 4.78 -5.37 -8.37
CA CYS A 231 4.11 -6.14 -7.32
C CYS A 231 4.87 -7.41 -6.96
N ALA A 232 5.54 -8.09 -7.91
CA ALA A 232 6.41 -9.21 -7.58
C ALA A 232 7.58 -8.78 -6.68
N GLU A 233 8.20 -7.64 -6.95
CA GLU A 233 9.27 -7.07 -6.11
C GLU A 233 8.76 -6.64 -4.73
N VAL A 234 7.54 -6.12 -4.62
CA VAL A 234 6.91 -5.81 -3.31
C VAL A 234 6.70 -7.09 -2.50
N LEU A 235 6.24 -8.18 -3.13
CA LEU A 235 6.08 -9.48 -2.45
C LEU A 235 7.43 -10.06 -2.02
N ASN A 236 8.47 -9.94 -2.87
CA ASN A 236 9.84 -10.31 -2.52
C ASN A 236 10.33 -9.52 -1.30
N LEU A 237 10.11 -8.20 -1.28
CA LEU A 237 10.49 -7.35 -0.15
C LEU A 237 9.75 -7.76 1.13
N ALA A 238 8.44 -8.00 1.03
CA ALA A 238 7.62 -8.37 2.18
C ALA A 238 8.05 -9.71 2.79
N ALA A 239 8.36 -10.71 1.95
CA ALA A 239 8.88 -11.99 2.40
C ALA A 239 10.25 -11.87 3.10
N GLN A 240 11.14 -11.04 2.56
CA GLN A 240 12.46 -10.80 3.14
C GLN A 240 12.40 -10.07 4.48
N LEU A 241 11.59 -9.01 4.58
CA LEU A 241 11.34 -8.32 5.85
C LEU A 241 10.73 -9.27 6.88
N ARG A 242 9.79 -10.13 6.46
CA ARG A 242 9.18 -11.11 7.36
C ARG A 242 10.20 -12.11 7.89
N ALA A 243 11.11 -12.59 7.04
CA ALA A 243 12.19 -13.48 7.46
C ALA A 243 13.11 -12.82 8.49
N ILE A 244 13.40 -11.52 8.35
CA ILE A 244 14.16 -10.74 9.33
C ILE A 244 13.41 -10.65 10.66
N GLU A 245 12.11 -10.33 10.65
CA GLU A 245 11.29 -10.28 11.87
C GLU A 245 11.27 -11.64 12.61
N ASP A 246 11.14 -12.73 11.86
CA ASP A 246 11.07 -14.09 12.41
C ASP A 246 12.44 -14.70 12.74
N GLY A 247 13.55 -14.02 12.40
CA GLY A 247 14.91 -14.56 12.52
C GLY A 247 15.13 -15.80 11.65
N ALA A 248 14.39 -15.92 10.54
CA ALA A 248 14.43 -17.02 9.59
C ALA A 248 15.49 -16.78 8.50
N PRO A 249 15.93 -17.83 7.78
CA PRO A 249 16.79 -17.67 6.61
C PRO A 249 16.15 -16.77 5.54
N MET A 250 16.97 -15.95 4.88
CA MET A 250 16.49 -15.05 3.82
C MET A 250 15.92 -15.87 2.64
N PRO A 251 14.67 -15.64 2.21
CA PRO A 251 14.13 -16.30 1.04
C PRO A 251 14.83 -15.83 -0.23
N SER A 252 14.91 -16.71 -1.22
CA SER A 252 15.40 -16.31 -2.55
C SER A 252 14.39 -15.41 -3.23
N ARG A 253 14.87 -14.32 -3.86
CA ARG A 253 14.06 -13.43 -4.67
C ARG A 253 13.48 -14.16 -5.90
N GLU A 254 12.18 -14.02 -6.14
CA GLU A 254 11.54 -14.48 -7.37
C GLU A 254 11.69 -13.47 -8.51
N GLY A 255 11.79 -13.95 -9.75
CA GLY A 255 11.78 -13.11 -10.95
C GLY A 255 13.10 -13.12 -11.74
N PRO A 256 13.19 -12.31 -12.81
CA PRO A 256 14.41 -12.24 -13.62
C PRO A 256 15.58 -11.71 -12.79
N PRO A 257 16.84 -12.04 -13.15
CA PRO A 257 18.01 -11.50 -12.48
C PRO A 257 17.96 -9.98 -12.38
N LEU A 258 18.34 -9.45 -11.20
CA LEU A 258 18.47 -8.01 -11.02
C LEU A 258 19.58 -7.47 -11.93
N PRO A 259 19.38 -6.29 -12.54
CA PRO A 259 20.46 -5.61 -13.23
C PRO A 259 21.63 -5.32 -12.26
N PRO A 260 22.88 -5.23 -12.75
CA PRO A 260 24.02 -4.93 -11.90
C PRO A 260 23.85 -3.60 -11.18
N ILE A 261 23.99 -3.63 -9.84
CA ILE A 261 24.08 -2.42 -9.01
C ILE A 261 25.45 -1.79 -9.26
N GLY A 262 25.52 -0.53 -9.71
CA GLY A 262 26.80 0.19 -9.73
C GLY A 262 27.12 1.17 -10.86
N LEU A 263 26.14 1.88 -11.44
CA LEU A 263 26.41 3.02 -12.34
C LEU A 263 25.42 4.20 -12.19
N ASP A 264 24.66 4.29 -11.09
CA ASP A 264 23.84 5.47 -10.82
C ASP A 264 24.70 6.51 -10.08
N SER A 265 25.35 7.41 -10.83
CA SER A 265 26.17 8.50 -10.27
C SER A 265 25.37 9.55 -9.49
N ASP A 266 24.03 9.49 -9.57
CA ASP A 266 23.14 10.55 -9.11
C ASP A 266 22.32 10.15 -7.86
N ILE A 267 22.48 8.92 -7.35
CA ILE A 267 21.89 8.48 -6.09
C ILE A 267 23.06 8.26 -5.13
N GLY A 268 23.47 9.35 -4.46
CA GLY A 268 24.65 9.39 -3.60
C GLY A 268 24.57 8.41 -2.43
N GLY A 269 25.74 7.85 -2.08
CA GLY A 269 25.96 7.20 -0.79
C GLY A 269 26.40 8.17 0.29
#